data_AF-A0A6B9FQ87-F1
#
_entry.id   AF-A0A6B9FQ87-F1
#
_cell.length_a   1.000
_cell.length_b   1.000
_cell.length_c   1.000
_cell.angle_alpha   90.00
_cell.angle_beta   90.00
_cell.angle_gamma   90.00
#
_symmetry.space_group_name_H-M   'P 1'
#
loop_
_entity.id
_entity.type
_entity.pdbx_description
1 polymer ?
#
loop_
_entity_poly.entity_id
_entity_poly.type
_entity_poly.pdbx_seq_one_letter_code
_entity_poly.pdbx_strand_id
1 'polypeptide(L)'
;MRPGGPSGLIPAILAGLTLRGSGLLNGRPQRPAANTQRDPDDPGHEVRDVNVRNTALVMAGLALTALAVVGTMIWLMGSFAASQRRALPALTPQQTARLTPPPPNLQPDPYADLDRERAATEGHLAGYGYRDTSRTRARIPIGRAMDLTVGHSLDPAEPAPR
;
A
#
# COMPACT_ATOMS: atom_id res chain seq x y z
N MET A 1 44.47 -13.96 1.68
CA MET A 1 44.69 -12.86 0.71
C MET A 1 43.48 -12.75 -0.23
N ARG A 2 42.72 -11.65 -0.16
CA ARG A 2 41.93 -11.09 -1.28
C ARG A 2 42.93 -10.34 -2.22
N PRO A 3 42.67 -10.09 -3.52
CA PRO A 3 41.43 -9.46 -4.03
C PRO A 3 40.96 -9.87 -5.44
N GLY A 4 39.76 -9.42 -5.81
CA GLY A 4 39.24 -9.47 -7.19
C GLY A 4 37.71 -9.38 -7.26
N GLY A 5 37.12 -8.32 -6.70
CA GLY A 5 35.67 -8.10 -6.75
C GLY A 5 35.19 -7.65 -8.14
N PRO A 6 33.90 -7.88 -8.48
CA PRO A 6 33.33 -7.45 -9.75
C PRO A 6 33.16 -5.92 -9.80
N SER A 7 33.67 -5.36 -10.88
CA SER A 7 33.70 -3.93 -11.22
C SER A 7 32.29 -3.34 -11.30
N GLY A 8 31.82 -2.85 -10.15
CA GLY A 8 30.64 -2.00 -10.04
C GLY A 8 31.02 -0.53 -9.95
N LEU A 9 30.36 0.26 -10.81
CA LEU A 9 29.96 1.65 -10.59
C LEU A 9 30.95 2.79 -10.91
N ILE A 10 30.41 3.72 -11.70
CA ILE A 10 30.63 5.19 -11.76
C ILE A 10 31.69 5.69 -12.78
N PRO A 11 31.45 6.73 -13.62
CA PRO A 11 30.20 7.47 -13.91
C PRO A 11 29.86 7.67 -15.40
N ALA A 12 28.56 7.80 -15.66
CA ALA A 12 27.98 8.44 -16.83
C ALA A 12 28.20 9.99 -16.82
N ILE A 13 29.45 10.45 -16.93
CA ILE A 13 29.80 11.88 -17.05
C ILE A 13 30.55 12.18 -18.37
N LEU A 14 30.63 11.24 -19.31
CA LEU A 14 31.38 11.45 -20.57
C LEU A 14 30.56 11.96 -21.77
N ALA A 15 29.30 12.39 -21.57
CA ALA A 15 28.53 13.08 -22.61
C ALA A 15 28.58 14.62 -22.47
N GLY A 16 29.17 15.15 -21.40
CA GLY A 16 29.28 16.61 -21.17
C GLY A 16 30.57 17.25 -21.70
N LEU A 17 31.59 16.45 -22.09
CA LEU A 17 32.94 16.96 -22.36
C LEU A 17 33.35 16.96 -23.86
N THR A 18 32.53 16.44 -24.77
CA THR A 18 32.77 16.63 -26.22
C THR A 18 32.15 17.91 -26.78
N LEU A 19 31.41 18.66 -25.95
CA LEU A 19 30.86 19.98 -26.30
C LEU A 19 31.56 21.14 -25.55
N ARG A 20 32.83 20.94 -25.15
CA ARG A 20 33.67 22.02 -24.61
C ARG A 20 34.81 22.44 -25.54
N GLY A 21 35.01 21.71 -26.65
CA GLY A 21 36.06 21.97 -27.64
C GLY A 21 35.64 22.77 -28.87
N SER A 22 34.34 22.97 -29.09
CA SER A 22 33.83 23.85 -30.15
C SER A 22 33.91 25.29 -29.66
N GLY A 23 34.77 26.10 -30.27
CA GLY A 23 35.01 27.53 -29.97
C GLY A 23 33.82 28.45 -30.22
N LEU A 24 32.63 28.09 -29.76
CA LEU A 24 31.36 28.81 -29.91
C LEU A 24 30.96 29.61 -28.66
N LEU A 25 31.75 29.56 -27.58
CA LEU A 25 31.46 30.30 -26.34
C LEU A 25 32.23 31.62 -26.15
N ASN A 26 33.08 32.02 -27.11
CA ASN A 26 33.78 33.32 -27.05
C ASN A 26 33.06 34.43 -27.83
N GLY A 27 31.78 34.58 -27.52
CA GLY A 27 30.93 35.63 -28.06
C GLY A 27 29.74 35.82 -27.15
N ARG A 28 29.98 36.20 -25.89
CA ARG A 28 28.90 36.79 -25.08
C ARG A 28 28.51 38.09 -25.80
N PRO A 29 27.31 38.20 -26.40
CA PRO A 29 26.87 39.51 -26.86
C PRO A 29 26.87 40.42 -25.64
N GLN A 30 27.40 41.64 -25.80
CA GLN A 30 27.31 42.65 -24.75
C GLN A 30 25.85 42.69 -24.30
N ARG A 31 25.60 42.48 -23.02
CA ARG A 31 24.26 42.63 -22.45
C ARG A 31 23.85 44.07 -22.74
N PRO A 32 22.84 44.33 -23.58
CA PRO A 32 22.37 45.70 -23.77
C PRO A 32 22.00 46.23 -22.38
N ALA A 33 22.36 47.48 -22.10
CA ALA A 33 21.99 48.13 -20.85
C ALA A 33 20.49 47.90 -20.63
N ALA A 34 20.08 47.50 -19.41
CA ALA A 34 18.74 47.03 -19.12
C ALA A 34 17.62 48.07 -19.38
N ASN A 35 17.96 49.29 -19.81
CA ASN A 35 17.07 50.38 -20.17
C ASN A 35 17.57 51.12 -21.42
N THR A 36 17.76 50.43 -22.56
CA THR A 36 17.71 51.15 -23.85
C THR A 36 16.25 51.52 -24.11
N GLN A 37 15.97 52.82 -24.12
CA GLN A 37 14.68 53.40 -24.52
C GLN A 37 14.18 52.65 -25.77
N ARG A 38 13.05 51.93 -25.65
CA ARG A 38 12.41 51.29 -26.81
C ARG A 38 12.13 52.39 -27.84
N ASP A 39 12.51 52.16 -29.08
CA ASP A 39 12.15 53.08 -30.16
C ASP A 39 10.62 53.17 -30.18
N PRO A 40 10.01 54.36 -30.03
CA PRO A 40 8.55 54.51 -30.01
C PRO A 40 7.88 54.03 -31.31
N ASP A 41 8.66 53.90 -32.40
CA ASP A 41 8.20 53.40 -33.69
C ASP A 41 8.47 51.89 -33.89
N ASP A 42 9.08 51.20 -32.91
CA ASP A 42 9.28 49.75 -32.96
C ASP A 42 7.94 49.02 -32.72
N PRO A 43 7.44 48.23 -33.67
CA PRO A 43 6.27 47.42 -33.46
C PRO A 43 6.58 46.47 -32.31
N GLY A 44 5.91 46.62 -31.17
CA GLY A 44 6.11 45.75 -30.00
C GLY A 44 5.73 44.28 -30.20
N HIS A 45 5.71 43.79 -31.45
CA HIS A 45 5.32 42.47 -31.90
C HIS A 45 6.19 42.03 -33.10
N GLU A 46 6.28 40.72 -33.31
CA GLU A 46 7.02 40.14 -34.43
C GLU A 46 6.31 40.47 -35.76
N VAL A 47 7.04 41.12 -36.68
CA VAL A 47 6.51 41.57 -37.99
C VAL A 47 6.65 40.48 -39.06
N ARG A 48 7.32 39.37 -38.76
CA ARG A 48 7.66 38.31 -39.71
C ARG A 48 6.99 37.00 -39.33
N ASP A 49 6.36 36.35 -40.30
CA ASP A 49 5.73 35.05 -40.09
C ASP A 49 6.75 33.93 -39.84
N VAL A 50 6.35 32.97 -39.02
CA VAL A 50 7.12 31.76 -38.73
C VAL A 50 7.28 30.92 -40.00
N ASN A 51 8.50 30.42 -40.24
CA ASN A 51 8.76 29.52 -41.35
C ASN A 51 8.13 28.13 -41.09
N VAL A 52 6.92 27.93 -41.61
CA VAL A 52 6.11 26.71 -41.44
C VAL A 52 6.89 25.44 -41.78
N ARG A 53 7.70 25.46 -42.85
CA ARG A 53 8.46 24.29 -43.29
C ARG A 53 9.52 23.89 -42.26
N ASN A 54 10.28 24.87 -41.75
CA ASN A 54 11.32 24.58 -40.76
C ASN A 54 10.70 24.13 -39.43
N THR A 55 9.62 24.78 -39.00
CA THR A 55 8.87 24.39 -37.80
C THR A 55 8.32 22.96 -37.93
N ALA A 56 7.73 22.61 -39.08
CA ALA A 56 7.23 21.27 -39.33
C ALA A 56 8.35 20.21 -39.30
N LEU A 57 9.53 20.50 -39.87
CA LEU A 57 10.68 19.60 -39.82
C LEU A 57 11.19 19.38 -38.39
N VAL A 58 11.25 20.45 -37.58
CA VAL A 58 11.63 20.35 -36.16
C VAL A 58 10.62 19.49 -35.39
N MET A 59 9.32 19.73 -35.59
CA MET A 59 8.27 18.95 -34.94
C MET A 59 8.28 17.48 -35.36
N ALA A 60 8.52 17.20 -36.64
CA ALA A 60 8.66 15.84 -37.14
C ALA A 60 9.90 15.14 -36.54
N GLY A 61 11.03 15.83 -36.46
CA GLY A 61 12.24 15.32 -35.80
C GLY A 61 12.01 15.01 -34.32
N LEU A 62 11.32 15.90 -33.61
CA LEU A 62 10.97 15.71 -32.20
C LEU A 62 10.04 14.50 -32.02
N ALA A 63 9.02 14.37 -32.86
CA ALA A 63 8.10 13.22 -32.84
C ALA A 63 8.84 11.92 -33.12
N LEU A 64 9.70 11.88 -34.13
CA LEU A 64 10.49 10.70 -34.48
C LEU A 64 11.45 10.31 -33.36
N THR A 65 12.08 11.29 -32.70
CA THR A 65 12.95 11.06 -31.55
C THR A 65 12.16 10.47 -30.38
N ALA A 66 10.98 11.03 -30.06
CA ALA A 66 10.12 10.50 -29.02
C ALA A 66 9.69 9.06 -29.30
N LEU A 67 9.30 8.76 -30.55
CA LEU A 67 8.95 7.40 -30.98
C LEU A 67 10.14 6.44 -30.88
N ALA A 68 11.35 6.87 -31.26
CA ALA A 68 12.56 6.06 -31.14
C ALA A 68 12.88 5.72 -29.68
N VAL A 69 12.73 6.69 -28.77
CA VAL A 69 12.92 6.49 -27.32
C VAL A 69 11.90 5.50 -26.77
N VAL A 70 10.61 5.71 -27.06
CA VAL A 70 9.53 4.80 -26.62
C VAL A 70 9.73 3.39 -27.20
N GLY A 71 10.04 3.29 -28.48
CA GLY A 71 10.30 2.02 -29.16
C GLY A 71 11.48 1.27 -28.55
N THR A 72 12.56 1.98 -28.26
CA THR A 72 13.75 1.40 -27.61
C THR A 72 13.43 0.95 -26.19
N MET A 73 12.64 1.71 -25.43
CA MET A 73 12.20 1.33 -24.08
C MET A 73 11.36 0.05 -24.12
N ILE A 74 10.39 -0.04 -25.03
CA ILE A 74 9.54 -1.24 -25.21
C ILE A 74 10.41 -2.44 -25.62
N TRP A 75 11.32 -2.26 -26.56
CA TRP A 75 12.24 -3.30 -27.01
C TRP A 75 13.16 -3.79 -25.88
N LEU A 76 13.71 -2.88 -25.08
CA LEU A 76 14.55 -3.21 -23.94
C LEU A 76 13.77 -3.98 -22.87
N MET A 77 12.57 -3.50 -22.52
CA MET A 77 11.73 -4.17 -21.53
C MET A 77 11.32 -5.58 -21.99
N GLY A 78 10.94 -5.74 -23.26
CA GLY A 78 10.58 -7.03 -23.83
C GLY A 78 11.77 -8.01 -23.88
N SER A 79 12.94 -7.53 -24.31
CA SER A 79 14.15 -8.36 -24.38
C SER A 79 14.64 -8.80 -23.00
N PHE A 80 14.61 -7.91 -22.00
CA PHE A 80 14.95 -8.25 -20.62
C PHE A 80 13.93 -9.18 -19.97
N ALA A 81 12.63 -8.97 -20.17
CA ALA A 81 11.61 -9.86 -19.66
C ALA A 81 11.74 -11.28 -20.27
N ALA A 82 12.03 -11.35 -21.57
CA ALA A 82 12.25 -12.62 -22.26
C ALA A 82 13.51 -13.34 -21.77
N SER A 83 14.61 -12.62 -21.53
CA SER A 83 15.85 -13.21 -21.01
C SER A 83 15.67 -13.71 -19.57
N GLN A 84 15.01 -12.94 -18.70
CA GLN A 84 14.72 -13.36 -17.33
C GLN A 84 13.84 -14.62 -17.30
N ARG A 85 12.79 -14.69 -18.12
CA ARG A 85 11.93 -15.88 -18.22
C ARG A 85 12.69 -17.14 -18.64
N ARG A 86 13.72 -17.02 -19.49
CA ARG A 86 14.59 -18.14 -19.89
C ARG A 86 15.58 -18.54 -18.81
N ALA A 87 16.01 -17.59 -17.98
CA ALA A 87 16.93 -17.84 -16.87
C ALA A 87 16.24 -18.45 -15.64
N LEU A 88 14.92 -18.29 -15.52
CA LEU A 88 14.15 -18.89 -14.43
C LEU A 88 13.89 -20.38 -14.71
N PRO A 89 14.04 -21.26 -13.70
CA PRO A 89 13.60 -22.63 -13.80
C PRO A 89 12.08 -22.70 -13.99
N ALA A 90 11.60 -23.75 -14.65
CA ALA A 90 10.17 -24.00 -14.79
C ALA A 90 9.53 -24.14 -13.39
N LEU A 91 8.39 -23.48 -13.20
CA LEU A 91 7.61 -23.59 -11.96
C LEU A 91 7.21 -25.05 -11.74
N THR A 92 7.31 -25.52 -10.51
CA THR A 92 6.85 -26.87 -10.17
C THR A 92 5.32 -26.94 -10.19
N PRO A 93 4.71 -28.13 -10.38
CA PRO A 93 3.27 -28.31 -10.26
C PRO A 93 2.70 -27.81 -8.93
N GLN A 94 3.50 -27.87 -7.85
CA GLN A 94 3.13 -27.38 -6.53
C GLN A 94 3.06 -25.85 -6.47
N GLN A 95 3.92 -25.15 -7.21
CA GLN A 95 3.93 -23.68 -7.24
C GLN A 95 2.81 -23.08 -8.10
N THR A 96 2.28 -23.85 -9.05
CA THR A 96 1.15 -23.45 -9.92
C THR A 96 -0.19 -23.99 -9.45
N ALA A 97 -0.20 -24.83 -8.40
CA ALA A 97 -1.41 -25.38 -7.83
C ALA A 97 -2.31 -24.25 -7.29
N ARG A 98 -3.58 -24.24 -7.72
CA ARG A 98 -4.60 -23.40 -7.10
C ARG A 98 -4.93 -23.96 -5.73
N LEU A 99 -4.45 -23.30 -4.68
CA LEU A 99 -4.82 -23.60 -3.31
C LEU A 99 -6.16 -22.94 -3.00
N THR A 100 -7.22 -23.73 -2.87
CA THR A 100 -8.47 -23.26 -2.27
C THR A 100 -8.31 -23.39 -0.76
N PRO A 101 -8.26 -22.29 0.01
CA PRO A 101 -8.21 -22.38 1.46
C PRO A 101 -9.48 -23.07 1.96
N PRO A 102 -9.41 -23.84 3.06
CA PRO A 102 -10.62 -24.39 3.66
C PRO A 102 -11.58 -23.25 4.02
N PRO A 103 -12.90 -23.48 3.93
CA PRO A 103 -13.88 -22.47 4.32
C PRO A 103 -13.65 -22.05 5.78
N PRO A 104 -13.93 -20.79 6.14
CA PRO A 104 -13.80 -20.34 7.52
C PRO A 104 -14.73 -21.15 8.43
N ASN A 105 -14.20 -21.62 9.56
CA ASN A 105 -14.98 -22.29 10.60
C ASN A 105 -15.80 -21.23 11.34
N LEU A 106 -16.99 -20.90 10.84
CA LEU A 106 -17.92 -20.00 11.50
C LEU A 106 -18.82 -20.76 12.47
N GLN A 107 -19.13 -20.13 13.60
CA GLN A 107 -20.16 -20.60 14.51
C GLN A 107 -21.51 -20.63 13.76
N PRO A 108 -22.21 -21.79 13.72
CA PRO A 108 -23.39 -21.95 12.86
C PRO A 108 -24.58 -21.11 13.32
N ASP A 109 -24.76 -20.93 14.64
CA ASP A 109 -25.82 -20.12 15.22
C ASP A 109 -25.34 -19.42 16.51
N PRO A 110 -24.71 -18.24 16.41
CA PRO A 110 -24.16 -17.56 17.57
C PRO A 110 -25.24 -17.10 18.56
N TYR A 111 -26.46 -16.84 18.10
CA TYR A 111 -27.53 -16.34 18.96
C TYR A 111 -28.13 -17.45 19.81
N ALA A 112 -28.42 -18.62 19.21
CA ALA A 112 -28.90 -19.77 19.98
C ALA A 112 -27.85 -20.29 20.98
N ASP A 113 -26.56 -20.23 20.62
CA ASP A 113 -25.47 -20.55 21.56
C ASP A 113 -25.43 -19.58 22.75
N LEU A 114 -25.54 -18.27 22.49
CA LEU A 114 -25.59 -17.26 23.55
C LEU A 114 -26.79 -17.42 24.47
N ASP A 115 -27.97 -17.73 23.92
CA ASP A 115 -29.17 -17.92 24.72
C ASP A 115 -29.09 -19.18 25.59
N ARG A 116 -28.50 -20.27 25.08
CA ARG A 116 -28.19 -21.47 25.89
C ARG A 116 -27.24 -21.16 27.04
N GLU A 117 -26.16 -20.44 26.78
CA GLU A 117 -25.19 -20.04 27.80
C GLU A 117 -25.82 -19.13 28.86
N ARG A 118 -26.63 -18.17 28.44
CA ARG A 118 -27.40 -17.30 29.36
C ARG A 118 -28.33 -18.11 30.24
N ALA A 119 -29.13 -19.02 29.65
CA ALA A 119 -30.06 -19.85 30.40
C ALA A 119 -29.35 -20.76 31.42
N ALA A 120 -28.22 -21.37 31.02
CA ALA A 120 -27.41 -22.17 31.93
C ALA A 120 -26.84 -21.33 33.09
N THR A 121 -26.28 -20.16 32.78
CA THR A 121 -25.73 -19.24 33.76
C THR A 121 -26.81 -18.75 34.73
N GLU A 122 -27.98 -18.39 34.23
CA GLU A 122 -29.09 -17.93 35.05
C GLU A 122 -29.61 -19.03 35.99
N GLY A 123 -29.71 -20.27 35.52
CA GLY A 123 -29.98 -21.43 36.38
C GLY A 123 -28.93 -21.61 37.49
N HIS A 124 -27.66 -21.40 37.17
CA HIS A 124 -26.58 -21.42 38.15
C HIS A 124 -26.61 -20.21 39.12
N LEU A 125 -27.11 -19.04 38.73
CA LEU A 125 -27.18 -17.88 39.63
C LEU A 125 -28.43 -17.88 40.52
N ALA A 126 -29.57 -18.33 40.00
CA ALA A 126 -30.86 -18.31 40.69
C ALA A 126 -31.12 -19.54 41.56
N GLY A 127 -30.41 -20.64 41.33
CA GLY A 127 -30.63 -21.90 42.06
C GLY A 127 -29.78 -22.08 43.32
N TYR A 128 -30.17 -23.05 44.13
CA TYR A 128 -29.30 -23.68 45.13
C TYR A 128 -28.48 -24.80 44.49
N GLY A 129 -27.43 -25.25 45.17
CA GLY A 129 -26.70 -26.45 44.77
C GLY A 129 -25.44 -26.65 45.60
N TYR A 130 -24.55 -27.52 45.13
CA TYR A 130 -23.24 -27.72 45.72
C TYR A 130 -22.15 -27.31 44.73
N ARG A 131 -21.07 -26.72 45.24
CA ARG A 131 -19.91 -26.30 44.43
C ARG A 131 -18.87 -27.42 44.29
N ASP A 132 -18.93 -28.42 45.15
CA ASP A 132 -18.00 -29.54 45.20
C ASP A 132 -18.73 -30.88 45.06
N THR A 133 -18.04 -31.86 44.48
CA THR A 133 -18.58 -33.22 44.30
C THR A 133 -18.86 -33.91 45.65
N SER A 134 -18.06 -33.59 46.67
CA SER A 134 -18.23 -34.07 48.05
C SER A 134 -19.39 -33.44 48.81
N ARG A 135 -20.09 -32.45 48.23
CA ARG A 135 -21.25 -31.74 48.81
C ARG A 135 -20.97 -31.11 50.18
N THR A 136 -19.75 -30.65 50.41
CA THR A 136 -19.35 -29.96 51.64
C THR A 136 -19.55 -28.45 51.57
N ARG A 137 -19.66 -27.88 50.35
CA ARG A 137 -19.83 -26.45 50.13
C ARG A 137 -21.10 -26.17 49.33
N ALA A 138 -22.13 -25.71 50.04
CA ALA A 138 -23.40 -25.30 49.43
C ALA A 138 -23.26 -23.95 48.70
N ARG A 139 -24.01 -23.83 47.60
CA ARG A 139 -24.26 -22.60 46.83
C ARG A 139 -25.67 -22.13 47.15
N ILE A 140 -25.81 -20.84 47.45
CA ILE A 140 -27.09 -20.17 47.55
C ILE A 140 -27.33 -19.29 46.30
N PRO A 141 -28.59 -19.00 45.94
CA PRO A 141 -28.93 -18.04 44.90
C PRO A 141 -28.26 -16.68 45.17
N ILE A 142 -27.83 -16.00 44.10
CA ILE A 142 -27.12 -14.73 44.25
C ILE A 142 -27.99 -13.65 44.90
N GLY A 143 -29.29 -13.60 44.60
CA GLY A 143 -30.24 -12.73 45.28
C GLY A 143 -30.22 -12.93 46.79
N ARG A 144 -30.23 -14.20 47.22
CA ARG A 144 -30.16 -14.55 48.64
C ARG A 144 -28.84 -14.13 49.28
N ALA A 145 -27.72 -14.30 48.57
CA ALA A 145 -26.42 -13.85 49.07
C ALA A 145 -26.37 -12.33 49.28
N MET A 146 -26.98 -11.56 48.38
CA MET A 146 -27.08 -10.10 48.50
C MET A 146 -27.93 -9.70 49.71
N ASP A 147 -29.10 -10.34 49.92
CA ASP A 147 -29.97 -10.08 51.07
C ASP A 147 -29.24 -10.30 52.41
N LEU A 148 -28.47 -11.38 52.51
CA LEU A 148 -27.67 -11.69 53.69
C LEU A 148 -26.56 -10.68 53.93
N THR A 149 -25.96 -10.15 52.86
CA THR A 149 -24.88 -9.16 52.94
C THR A 149 -25.38 -7.84 53.53
N VAL A 150 -26.64 -7.48 53.26
CA VAL A 150 -27.26 -6.25 53.80
C VAL A 150 -27.99 -6.47 55.13
N GLY A 151 -27.90 -7.67 55.72
CA GLY A 151 -28.40 -7.96 57.07
C GLY A 151 -29.81 -8.56 57.16
N HIS A 152 -30.43 -9.01 56.06
CA HIS A 152 -31.68 -9.76 56.14
C HIS A 152 -31.44 -11.16 56.73
N SER A 153 -32.42 -11.70 57.48
CA SER A 153 -32.28 -13.01 58.13
C SER A 153 -32.30 -14.17 57.11
N LEU A 154 -31.75 -15.32 57.54
CA LEU A 154 -31.69 -16.58 56.78
C LEU A 154 -33.05 -17.29 56.65
N ASP A 155 -34.10 -16.79 57.30
CA ASP A 155 -35.43 -17.42 57.30
C ASP A 155 -36.01 -17.50 55.88
N PRO A 156 -36.61 -18.63 55.49
CA PRO A 156 -37.20 -18.78 54.17
C PRO A 156 -38.29 -17.72 53.96
N ALA A 157 -38.24 -17.02 52.82
CA ALA A 157 -39.36 -16.17 52.42
C ALA A 157 -40.60 -17.05 52.30
N GLU A 158 -41.64 -16.72 53.06
CA GLU A 158 -42.90 -17.45 53.06
C GLU A 158 -43.41 -17.61 51.62
N PRO A 159 -43.77 -18.83 51.17
CA PRO A 159 -44.23 -19.02 49.81
C PRO A 159 -45.49 -18.18 49.58
N ALA A 160 -45.48 -17.39 48.50
CA ALA A 160 -46.61 -16.53 48.14
C ALA A 160 -47.91 -17.38 48.04
N PRO A 161 -49.02 -16.92 48.64
CA PRO A 161 -50.30 -17.64 48.56
C PRO A 161 -50.71 -17.77 47.09
N ARG A 162 -51.19 -18.97 46.73
CA ARG A 162 -51.69 -19.30 45.39
C ARG A 162 -52.96 -18.54 45.06
#